data_AF-A0A9E1JK40-F1
#
_entry.id   AF-A0A9E1JK40-F1
#
_cell.length_a   1.000
_cell.length_b   1.000
_cell.length_c   1.000
_cell.angle_alpha   90.00
_cell.angle_beta   90.00
_cell.angle_gamma   90.00
#
_symmetry.space_group_name_H-M   'P 1'
#
loop_
_entity.id
_entity.type
_entity.pdbx_description
1 polymer ?
#
loop_
_entity_poly.entity_id
_entity_poly.type
_entity_poly.pdbx_seq_one_letter_code
_entity_poly.pdbx_strand_id
1 'polypeptide(L)'
;MAIRLLFFPFTHISGNKLDTVLTFFKSFEYLPMTQNFELHPKLHKLLGQGKVTPFFLSDDQAVTIDQNLEQYLSWASIHKGNEVNLKSLLKNTPYFTDDSDVTAIKSQLKKGKGEKENLEFALHDESALMQDLLFLKMAKLYDEQNEGIDLVLNDMDISHGKLISNLRGLESFPDEAEERKPLEGKDVGAVMTRQRICAWSRCMARMGGLNPEGDTPLFMTSSDAVFNYLESNCKDVVNALDIDRIKVHENGCGNKSEWQDQFFDYLTRAVQGVVSRENQLPEVNDNCSFSGQIKLCVFSGNDICKLFNYSGKQIFVCLIKLK
;
A
#
# COMPACT_ATOMS: atom_id res chain seq x y z
N MET A 1 3.89 -26.00 -4.19
CA MET A 1 4.11 -24.76 -3.41
C MET A 1 3.33 -23.68 -4.13
N ALA A 2 2.27 -23.15 -3.52
CA ALA A 2 1.50 -22.07 -4.14
C ALA A 2 2.11 -20.72 -3.74
N ILE A 3 2.02 -19.73 -4.63
CA ILE A 3 2.44 -18.35 -4.33
C ILE A 3 1.21 -17.54 -3.98
N ARG A 4 1.25 -16.86 -2.83
CA ARG A 4 0.21 -15.93 -2.41
C ARG A 4 0.66 -14.50 -2.68
N LEU A 5 -0.14 -13.77 -3.45
CA LEU A 5 0.17 -12.42 -3.91
C LEU A 5 -0.38 -11.39 -2.92
N LEU A 6 0.49 -10.77 -2.12
CA LEU A 6 0.09 -9.83 -1.05
C LEU A 6 0.37 -8.38 -1.47
N PHE A 7 -0.66 -7.53 -1.58
CA PHE A 7 -0.47 -6.10 -1.83
C PHE A 7 0.04 -5.37 -0.58
N PHE A 8 1.17 -4.68 -0.71
CA PHE A 8 2.01 -4.22 0.40
C PHE A 8 2.60 -2.83 0.16
N PRO A 9 2.82 -2.01 1.22
CA PRO A 9 2.32 -2.10 2.60
C PRO A 9 1.01 -1.31 2.78
N PHE A 10 0.26 -1.09 1.70
CA PHE A 10 -0.84 -0.13 1.68
C PHE A 10 -2.17 -0.77 2.09
N THR A 11 -2.97 0.03 2.80
CA THR A 11 -4.34 -0.29 3.21
C THR A 11 -5.40 0.46 2.41
N HIS A 12 -4.96 1.46 1.63
CA HIS A 12 -5.71 2.12 0.58
C HIS A 12 -5.19 1.69 -0.80
N ILE A 13 -6.08 1.50 -1.77
CA ILE A 13 -5.70 1.23 -3.15
C ILE A 13 -6.49 2.14 -4.10
N SER A 14 -5.77 3.04 -4.76
CA SER A 14 -6.35 3.92 -5.77
C SER A 14 -6.84 3.15 -6.99
N GLY A 15 -7.76 3.73 -7.75
CA GLY A 15 -8.30 3.10 -8.97
C GLY A 15 -7.21 2.70 -9.97
N ASN A 16 -6.20 3.55 -10.14
CA ASN A 16 -5.08 3.33 -11.06
C ASN A 16 -4.13 2.22 -10.57
N LYS A 17 -3.85 2.19 -9.26
CA LYS A 17 -3.01 1.13 -8.66
C LYS A 17 -3.70 -0.23 -8.74
N LEU A 18 -5.02 -0.24 -8.51
CA LEU A 18 -5.84 -1.44 -8.66
C LEU A 18 -5.81 -1.98 -10.10
N ASP A 19 -5.96 -1.10 -11.09
CA ASP A 19 -5.86 -1.49 -12.51
C ASP A 19 -4.45 -1.97 -12.89
N THR A 20 -3.42 -1.36 -12.31
CA THR A 20 -2.02 -1.79 -12.46
C THR A 20 -1.86 -3.23 -11.96
N VAL A 21 -2.22 -3.50 -10.71
CA VAL A 21 -2.09 -4.85 -10.13
C VAL A 21 -2.89 -5.87 -10.94
N LEU A 22 -4.14 -5.55 -11.30
CA LEU A 22 -5.01 -6.43 -12.07
C LEU A 22 -4.63 -6.56 -13.53
N THR A 23 -3.67 -5.78 -14.03
CA THR A 23 -3.06 -5.97 -15.35
C THR A 23 -2.01 -7.05 -15.32
N PHE A 24 -1.21 -7.11 -14.25
CA PHE A 24 -0.21 -8.16 -14.08
C PHE A 24 -0.77 -9.48 -13.54
N PHE A 25 -1.76 -9.39 -12.64
CA PHE A 25 -2.24 -10.54 -11.89
C PHE A 25 -3.76 -10.69 -11.96
N LYS A 26 -4.24 -11.94 -11.94
CA LYS A 26 -5.68 -12.24 -11.96
C LYS A 26 -6.36 -11.94 -10.63
N SER A 27 -5.67 -12.27 -9.54
CA SER A 27 -6.15 -12.07 -8.19
C SER A 27 -5.02 -11.69 -7.24
N PHE A 28 -5.36 -11.04 -6.15
CA PHE A 28 -4.42 -10.72 -5.08
C PHE A 28 -5.11 -10.55 -3.75
N GLU A 29 -4.32 -10.61 -2.70
CA GLU A 29 -4.70 -10.45 -1.32
C GLU A 29 -4.28 -9.06 -0.80
N TYR A 30 -5.09 -8.42 0.05
CA TYR A 30 -4.75 -7.12 0.61
C TYR A 30 -5.40 -6.89 1.97
N LEU A 31 -4.89 -5.90 2.72
CA LEU A 31 -5.34 -5.55 4.07
C LEU A 31 -6.20 -4.29 4.04
N PRO A 32 -7.54 -4.37 3.94
CA PRO A 32 -8.40 -3.20 4.06
C PRO A 32 -8.57 -2.78 5.52
N MET A 33 -8.61 -1.47 5.77
CA MET A 33 -9.00 -0.89 7.07
C MET A 33 -10.49 -0.49 7.11
N THR A 34 -11.30 -1.02 6.20
CA THR A 34 -12.76 -0.86 6.18
C THR A 34 -13.41 -2.19 5.84
N GLN A 35 -14.50 -2.52 6.52
CA GLN A 35 -15.33 -3.67 6.19
C GLN A 35 -16.45 -3.30 5.21
N ASN A 36 -16.85 -2.02 5.15
CA ASN A 36 -17.85 -1.53 4.22
C ASN A 36 -17.19 -1.04 2.92
N PHE A 37 -17.56 -1.67 1.79
CA PHE A 37 -17.13 -1.30 0.42
C PHE A 37 -18.26 -0.74 -0.43
N GLU A 38 -19.44 -0.43 0.13
CA GLU A 38 -20.56 0.17 -0.60
C GLU A 38 -20.15 1.49 -1.27
N LEU A 39 -19.25 2.24 -0.63
CA LEU A 39 -18.68 3.47 -1.15
C LEU A 39 -17.62 3.26 -2.26
N HIS A 40 -17.21 2.01 -2.50
CA HIS A 40 -16.21 1.63 -3.50
C HIS A 40 -16.76 0.56 -4.45
N PRO A 41 -17.68 0.91 -5.37
CA PRO A 41 -18.41 -0.04 -6.20
C PRO A 41 -17.48 -0.92 -7.06
N LYS A 42 -16.33 -0.38 -7.50
CA LYS A 42 -15.32 -1.14 -8.25
C LYS A 42 -14.69 -2.24 -7.41
N LEU A 43 -14.26 -1.92 -6.18
CA LEU A 43 -13.69 -2.92 -5.26
C LEU A 43 -14.73 -3.95 -4.86
N HIS A 44 -15.97 -3.53 -4.55
CA HIS A 44 -17.06 -4.44 -4.21
C HIS A 44 -17.33 -5.47 -5.32
N LYS A 45 -17.36 -5.02 -6.58
CA LYS A 45 -17.50 -5.92 -7.75
C LYS A 45 -16.34 -6.92 -7.84
N LEU A 46 -15.11 -6.49 -7.58
CA LEU A 46 -13.92 -7.34 -7.67
C LEU A 46 -13.82 -8.37 -6.53
N LEU A 47 -14.30 -8.00 -5.34
CA LEU A 47 -14.49 -8.93 -4.22
C LEU A 47 -15.47 -10.05 -4.61
N GLY A 48 -16.63 -9.70 -5.18
CA GLY A 48 -17.62 -10.67 -5.65
C GLY A 48 -17.12 -11.57 -6.79
N GLN A 49 -16.10 -11.14 -7.53
CA GLN A 49 -15.45 -11.93 -8.59
C GLN A 49 -14.27 -12.78 -8.07
N GLY A 50 -13.91 -12.70 -6.79
CA GLY A 50 -12.73 -13.39 -6.24
C GLY A 50 -11.39 -12.87 -6.78
N LYS A 51 -11.36 -11.68 -7.39
CA LYS A 51 -10.13 -11.05 -7.89
C LYS A 51 -9.36 -10.32 -6.79
N VAL A 52 -10.04 -9.98 -5.71
CA VAL A 52 -9.44 -9.33 -4.56
C VAL A 52 -9.89 -10.09 -3.33
N THR A 53 -8.93 -10.53 -2.52
CA THR A 53 -9.19 -11.27 -1.28
C THR A 53 -8.77 -10.40 -0.08
N PRO A 54 -9.72 -9.90 0.71
CA PRO A 54 -9.44 -9.02 1.83
C PRO A 54 -9.03 -9.80 3.08
N PHE A 55 -8.07 -9.26 3.83
CA PHE A 55 -7.79 -9.63 5.20
C PHE A 55 -8.59 -8.75 6.15
N PHE A 56 -9.77 -9.22 6.55
CA PHE A 56 -10.61 -8.45 7.46
C PHE A 56 -10.13 -8.50 8.90
N LEU A 57 -10.23 -7.34 9.55
CA LEU A 57 -10.19 -7.25 11.00
C LEU A 57 -11.46 -7.87 11.59
N SER A 58 -11.40 -8.32 12.84
CA SER A 58 -12.62 -8.68 13.56
C SER A 58 -13.49 -7.44 13.76
N ASP A 59 -14.81 -7.64 13.86
CA ASP A 59 -15.78 -6.55 14.01
C ASP A 59 -15.47 -5.68 15.25
N ASP A 60 -15.11 -6.32 16.36
CA ASP A 60 -14.73 -5.64 17.60
C ASP A 60 -13.50 -4.74 17.42
N GLN A 61 -12.49 -5.21 16.69
CA GLN A 61 -11.28 -4.43 16.39
C GLN A 61 -11.61 -3.25 15.48
N ALA A 62 -12.38 -3.48 14.41
CA ALA A 62 -12.78 -2.45 13.48
C ALA A 62 -13.53 -1.30 14.17
N VAL A 63 -14.53 -1.64 15.00
CA VAL A 63 -15.31 -0.68 15.78
C VAL A 63 -14.43 0.11 16.75
N THR A 64 -13.51 -0.57 17.46
CA THR A 64 -12.61 0.09 18.41
C THR A 64 -11.67 1.07 17.72
N ILE A 65 -11.12 0.70 16.57
CA ILE A 65 -10.23 1.57 15.78
C ILE A 65 -10.98 2.80 15.27
N ASP A 66 -12.20 2.61 14.76
CA ASP A 66 -13.02 3.71 14.26
C ASP A 66 -13.39 4.68 15.37
N GLN A 67 -13.77 4.20 16.55
CA GLN A 67 -14.03 5.04 17.73
C GLN A 67 -12.78 5.84 18.16
N ASN A 68 -11.62 5.18 18.24
CA ASN A 68 -10.37 5.84 18.62
C ASN A 68 -9.98 6.93 17.61
N LEU A 69 -10.15 6.64 16.33
CA LEU A 69 -9.90 7.58 15.25
C LEU A 69 -10.86 8.78 15.33
N GLU A 70 -12.16 8.55 15.51
CA GLU A 70 -13.15 9.63 15.66
C GLU A 70 -12.85 10.52 16.87
N GLN A 71 -12.46 9.93 18.00
CA GLN A 71 -12.05 10.68 19.18
C GLN A 71 -10.83 11.55 18.90
N TYR A 72 -9.83 11.01 18.21
CA TYR A 72 -8.65 11.75 17.79
C TYR A 72 -9.01 12.91 16.85
N LEU A 73 -9.81 12.65 15.81
CA LEU A 73 -10.23 13.68 14.85
C LEU A 73 -11.06 14.78 15.52
N SER A 74 -11.95 14.40 16.43
CA SER A 74 -12.74 15.34 17.23
C SER A 74 -11.83 16.24 18.08
N TRP A 75 -10.87 15.65 18.79
CA TRP A 75 -9.89 16.40 19.56
C TRP A 75 -9.04 17.32 18.67
N ALA A 76 -8.53 16.82 17.54
CA ALA A 76 -7.72 17.58 16.61
C ALA A 76 -8.49 18.77 16.00
N SER A 77 -9.79 18.60 15.74
CA SER A 77 -10.64 19.66 15.21
C SER A 77 -10.80 20.85 16.17
N ILE A 78 -10.91 20.57 17.48
CA ILE A 78 -11.03 21.57 18.53
C ILE A 78 -9.71 22.35 18.72
N HIS A 79 -8.57 21.69 18.48
CA HIS A 79 -7.23 22.25 18.71
C HIS A 79 -6.53 22.73 17.44
N LYS A 80 -7.20 22.67 16.28
CA LYS A 80 -6.68 23.13 14.99
C LYS A 80 -6.47 24.65 15.04
N GLY A 81 -5.23 25.10 14.81
CA GLY A 81 -4.86 26.53 14.80
C GLY A 81 -4.15 27.05 16.06
N ASN A 82 -3.95 26.21 17.08
CA ASN A 82 -3.13 26.55 18.26
C ASN A 82 -1.75 25.85 18.22
N GLU A 83 -0.98 26.13 17.17
CA GLU A 83 0.26 25.41 16.83
C GLU A 83 1.35 25.51 17.90
N VAL A 84 1.41 26.63 18.63
CA VAL A 84 2.40 26.86 19.69
C VAL A 84 2.16 25.91 20.87
N ASN A 85 0.90 25.69 21.24
CA ASN A 85 0.52 24.73 22.27
C ASN A 85 0.71 23.29 21.78
N LEU A 86 0.32 22.98 20.53
CA LEU A 86 0.43 21.63 19.98
C LEU A 86 1.90 21.14 19.90
N LYS A 87 2.83 21.99 19.43
CA LYS A 87 4.26 21.66 19.39
C LYS A 87 4.90 21.56 20.77
N SER A 88 4.42 22.35 21.74
CA SER A 88 4.91 22.26 23.13
C SER A 88 4.43 20.99 23.85
N LEU A 89 3.28 20.46 23.44
CA LEU A 89 2.64 19.25 23.97
C LEU A 89 3.21 17.96 23.32
N LEU A 90 3.63 18.00 22.05
CA LEU A 90 4.15 16.86 21.28
C LEU A 90 5.69 16.77 21.29
N LYS A 91 6.34 17.23 22.38
CA LYS A 91 7.79 17.52 22.43
C LYS A 91 8.72 16.36 22.06
N ASN A 92 8.25 15.12 22.06
CA ASN A 92 8.98 13.98 21.52
C ASN A 92 8.05 13.23 20.56
N THR A 93 8.30 13.36 19.25
CA THR A 93 7.64 12.60 18.15
C THR A 93 6.11 12.68 18.10
N PRO A 94 5.51 13.32 17.08
CA PRO A 94 4.05 13.55 17.02
C PRO A 94 3.22 12.28 16.75
N TYR A 95 3.84 11.11 16.71
CA TYR A 95 3.17 9.84 16.43
C TYR A 95 3.73 8.77 17.37
N PHE A 96 2.87 8.33 18.29
CA PHE A 96 2.92 7.07 19.02
C PHE A 96 4.21 6.75 19.79
N THR A 97 4.36 7.38 20.95
CA THR A 97 4.85 6.69 22.16
C THR A 97 3.66 6.50 23.11
N ASP A 98 3.81 5.73 24.19
CA ASP A 98 2.78 5.36 25.19
C ASP A 98 1.94 6.53 25.76
N ASP A 99 2.30 7.76 25.41
CA ASP A 99 1.66 9.03 25.73
C ASP A 99 0.48 9.41 24.81
N SER A 100 0.24 8.69 23.71
CA SER A 100 -0.80 9.04 22.72
C SER A 100 -2.22 8.55 23.04
N ASP A 101 -2.42 7.84 24.14
CA ASP A 101 -3.76 7.52 24.63
C ASP A 101 -4.45 8.82 25.11
N VAL A 102 -5.69 9.09 24.71
CA VAL A 102 -6.40 10.34 25.10
C VAL A 102 -6.48 10.45 26.63
N THR A 103 -6.53 9.31 27.32
CA THR A 103 -6.40 9.18 28.77
C THR A 103 -5.00 9.50 29.29
N ALA A 104 -3.93 9.07 28.61
CA ALA A 104 -2.55 9.45 28.92
C ALA A 104 -2.33 10.95 28.72
N ILE A 105 -2.76 11.52 27.60
CA ILE A 105 -2.73 12.97 27.32
C ILE A 105 -3.52 13.73 28.40
N LYS A 106 -4.73 13.29 28.76
CA LYS A 106 -5.53 13.87 29.86
C LYS A 106 -4.86 13.72 31.24
N SER A 107 -4.15 12.62 31.49
CA SER A 107 -3.45 12.39 32.75
C SER A 107 -2.19 13.26 32.88
N GLN A 108 -1.46 13.47 31.79
CA GLN A 108 -0.34 14.40 31.71
C GLN A 108 -0.82 15.85 31.87
N LEU A 109 -2.01 16.19 31.33
CA LEU A 109 -2.66 17.48 31.56
C LEU A 109 -3.03 17.71 33.05
N LYS A 110 -3.32 16.65 33.82
CA LYS A 110 -3.61 16.74 35.26
C LYS A 110 -2.36 16.73 36.15
N LYS A 111 -1.29 16.03 35.75
CA LYS A 111 -0.02 15.98 36.49
C LYS A 111 0.91 17.11 36.07
N GLY A 112 0.51 18.34 36.36
CA GLY A 112 1.44 19.47 36.36
C GLY A 112 2.43 19.34 37.53
N LYS A 113 3.71 19.12 37.20
CA LYS A 113 4.90 19.05 38.07
C LYS A 113 5.06 17.77 38.91
N GLY A 114 6.08 16.98 38.55
CA GLY A 114 6.72 16.05 39.46
C GLY A 114 7.02 14.69 38.84
N GLU A 115 8.31 14.39 38.76
CA GLU A 115 8.91 13.05 38.72
C GLU A 115 8.82 12.24 37.42
N LYS A 116 9.97 12.23 36.73
CA LYS A 116 10.41 11.15 35.85
C LYS A 116 10.59 9.90 36.70
N GLU A 117 9.68 8.96 36.60
CA GLU A 117 9.97 7.58 36.97
C GLU A 117 9.74 6.67 35.77
N ASN A 118 10.73 5.80 35.58
CA ASN A 118 10.79 4.75 34.58
C ASN A 118 9.51 3.91 34.61
N LEU A 119 8.72 3.96 33.55
CA LEU A 119 7.75 2.91 33.24
C LEU A 119 8.25 2.15 32.00
N GLU A 120 9.32 1.38 32.21
CA GLU A 120 9.44 0.09 31.53
C GLU A 120 8.31 -0.79 32.07
N PHE A 121 7.17 -0.81 31.38
CA PHE A 121 6.17 -1.85 31.59
C PHE A 121 5.85 -2.44 30.22
N ALA A 122 6.07 -3.75 30.13
CA ALA A 122 5.53 -4.61 29.09
C ALA A 122 4.01 -4.40 28.99
N LEU A 123 3.58 -3.45 28.16
CA LEU A 123 2.18 -3.27 27.82
C LEU A 123 1.80 -4.35 26.83
N HIS A 124 0.72 -5.06 27.20
CA HIS A 124 0.09 -6.17 26.51
C HIS A 124 0.29 -6.13 24.98
N ASP A 125 0.72 -7.26 24.41
CA ASP A 125 0.94 -7.46 22.98
C ASP A 125 -0.23 -6.89 22.13
N GLU A 126 -1.46 -7.03 22.60
CA GLU A 126 -2.71 -6.51 22.00
C GLU A 126 -2.75 -4.98 21.85
N SER A 127 -2.19 -4.23 22.80
CA SER A 127 -2.06 -2.76 22.73
C SER A 127 -1.20 -2.32 21.54
N ALA A 128 -0.08 -3.01 21.30
CA ALA A 128 0.81 -2.70 20.18
C ALA A 128 0.16 -2.97 18.81
N LEU A 129 -0.62 -4.05 18.67
CA LEU A 129 -1.37 -4.30 17.44
C LEU A 129 -2.45 -3.24 17.21
N MET A 130 -3.16 -2.84 18.27
CA MET A 130 -4.17 -1.78 18.15
C MET A 130 -3.56 -0.45 17.70
N GLN A 131 -2.35 -0.12 18.19
CA GLN A 131 -1.59 1.05 17.72
C GLN A 131 -1.19 0.93 16.25
N ASP A 132 -0.67 -0.22 15.83
CA ASP A 132 -0.29 -0.47 14.42
C ASP A 132 -1.51 -0.38 13.49
N LEU A 133 -2.66 -0.94 13.90
CA LEU A 133 -3.91 -0.86 13.14
C LEU A 133 -4.46 0.58 13.05
N LEU A 134 -4.44 1.32 14.16
CA LEU A 134 -4.84 2.73 14.17
C LEU A 134 -3.93 3.58 13.27
N PHE A 135 -2.62 3.33 13.31
CA PHE A 135 -1.68 3.98 12.40
C PHE A 135 -2.02 3.69 10.94
N LEU A 136 -2.27 2.42 10.59
CA LEU A 136 -2.63 2.04 9.23
C LEU A 136 -3.98 2.60 8.77
N LYS A 137 -4.95 2.76 9.68
CA LYS A 137 -6.22 3.45 9.41
C LYS A 137 -6.00 4.94 9.11
N MET A 138 -5.13 5.61 9.88
CA MET A 138 -4.73 7.00 9.63
C MET A 138 -3.99 7.15 8.29
N ALA A 139 -3.09 6.22 7.99
CA ALA A 139 -2.39 6.18 6.71
C ALA A 139 -3.38 6.01 5.55
N LYS A 140 -4.38 5.11 5.68
CA LYS A 140 -5.47 4.97 4.71
C LYS A 140 -6.19 6.30 4.48
N LEU A 141 -6.64 6.95 5.56
CA LEU A 141 -7.36 8.23 5.44
C LEU A 141 -6.52 9.31 4.76
N TYR A 142 -5.23 9.39 5.09
CA TYR A 142 -4.32 10.33 4.45
C TYR A 142 -4.18 10.04 2.95
N ASP A 143 -4.03 8.78 2.58
CA ASP A 143 -3.90 8.35 1.19
C ASP A 143 -5.20 8.64 0.40
N GLU A 144 -6.36 8.35 0.99
CA GLU A 144 -7.69 8.65 0.41
C GLU A 144 -7.92 10.14 0.20
N GLN A 145 -7.56 10.97 1.18
CA GLN A 145 -7.67 12.42 1.08
C GLN A 145 -6.76 12.99 0.00
N ASN A 146 -5.51 12.52 -0.06
CA ASN A 146 -4.57 12.96 -1.08
C ASN A 146 -5.03 12.56 -2.48
N GLU A 147 -5.51 11.32 -2.68
CA GLU A 147 -6.07 10.91 -3.97
C GLU A 147 -7.27 11.80 -4.34
N GLY A 148 -8.17 12.07 -3.40
CA GLY A 148 -9.31 12.97 -3.63
C GLY A 148 -8.89 14.37 -4.04
N ILE A 149 -7.85 14.93 -3.41
CA ILE A 149 -7.29 16.24 -3.76
C ILE A 149 -6.66 16.19 -5.16
N ASP A 150 -5.85 15.18 -5.45
CA ASP A 150 -5.17 15.03 -6.74
C ASP A 150 -6.18 14.89 -7.90
N LEU A 151 -7.28 14.15 -7.68
CA LEU A 151 -8.37 14.03 -8.65
C LEU A 151 -9.05 15.38 -8.92
N VAL A 152 -9.37 16.14 -7.87
CA VAL A 152 -10.00 17.47 -8.02
C VAL A 152 -9.07 18.45 -8.72
N LEU A 153 -7.78 18.46 -8.37
CA LEU A 153 -6.79 19.32 -9.03
C LEU A 153 -6.64 18.97 -10.51
N ASN A 154 -6.61 17.68 -10.84
CA ASN A 154 -6.53 17.23 -12.22
C ASN A 154 -7.78 17.62 -13.03
N ASP A 155 -8.97 17.49 -12.46
CA ASP A 155 -10.22 17.93 -13.10
C ASP A 155 -10.23 19.44 -13.36
N MET A 156 -9.65 20.23 -12.44
CA MET A 156 -9.44 21.67 -12.63
C MET A 156 -8.45 21.96 -13.76
N ASP A 157 -7.32 21.25 -13.84
CA ASP A 157 -6.33 21.41 -14.89
C ASP A 157 -6.91 21.07 -16.27
N ILE A 158 -7.67 19.98 -16.37
CA ILE A 158 -8.39 19.60 -17.59
C ILE A 158 -9.39 20.69 -18.00
N SER A 159 -10.16 21.20 -17.04
CA SER A 159 -11.16 22.25 -17.30
C SER A 159 -10.50 23.56 -17.74
N HIS A 160 -9.38 23.93 -17.13
CA HIS A 160 -8.58 25.09 -17.50
C HIS A 160 -7.95 24.93 -18.89
N GLY A 161 -7.43 23.74 -19.20
CA GLY A 161 -6.91 23.39 -20.52
C GLY A 161 -7.98 23.53 -21.61
N LYS A 162 -9.18 22.99 -21.37
CA LYS A 162 -10.33 23.17 -22.29
C LYS A 162 -10.70 24.63 -22.48
N LEU A 163 -10.72 25.43 -21.41
CA LEU A 163 -11.02 26.86 -21.49
C LEU A 163 -9.96 27.61 -22.31
N ILE A 164 -8.68 27.34 -22.11
CA ILE A 164 -7.59 27.95 -22.88
C ILE A 164 -7.66 27.52 -24.36
N SER A 165 -7.90 26.25 -24.66
CA SER A 165 -8.05 25.76 -26.03
C SER A 165 -9.21 26.45 -26.75
N ASN A 166 -10.36 26.54 -26.09
CA ASN A 166 -11.53 27.26 -26.59
C ASN A 166 -11.22 28.74 -26.85
N LEU A 167 -10.53 29.43 -25.93
CA LEU A 167 -10.13 30.83 -26.11
C LEU A 167 -9.14 31.04 -27.27
N ARG A 168 -8.32 30.04 -27.57
CA ARG A 168 -7.38 30.07 -28.71
C ARG A 168 -8.05 29.75 -30.05
N GLY A 169 -9.35 29.45 -30.06
CA GLY A 169 -10.06 28.99 -31.26
C GLY A 169 -9.59 27.61 -31.74
N LEU A 170 -8.88 26.87 -30.89
CA LEU A 170 -8.57 25.47 -31.13
C LEU A 170 -9.80 24.69 -30.68
N GLU A 171 -10.67 24.31 -31.61
CA GLU A 171 -11.68 23.30 -31.35
C GLU A 171 -10.96 21.98 -31.05
N SER A 172 -10.58 21.80 -29.80
CA SER A 172 -10.12 20.51 -29.31
C SER A 172 -11.34 19.61 -29.27
N PHE A 173 -11.59 18.87 -30.35
CA PHE A 173 -12.19 17.56 -30.22
C PHE A 173 -11.25 16.80 -29.29
N PRO A 174 -11.65 16.46 -28.06
CA PRO A 174 -10.86 15.49 -27.34
C PRO A 174 -10.99 14.23 -28.16
N ASP A 175 -9.90 13.81 -28.81
CA ASP A 175 -9.78 12.42 -29.18
C ASP A 175 -10.02 11.67 -27.86
N GLU A 176 -11.15 10.99 -27.74
CA GLU A 176 -11.45 10.10 -26.61
C GLU A 176 -10.37 8.99 -26.47
N ALA A 177 -9.46 8.93 -27.44
CA ALA A 177 -8.30 8.06 -27.58
C ALA A 177 -6.94 8.73 -27.30
N GLU A 178 -6.84 10.01 -26.92
CA GLU A 178 -5.62 10.47 -26.23
C GLU A 178 -5.62 9.82 -24.85
N GLU A 179 -5.06 8.60 -24.86
CA GLU A 179 -4.75 7.74 -23.73
C GLU A 179 -4.45 8.63 -22.52
N ARG A 180 -5.30 8.54 -21.50
CA ARG A 180 -5.01 9.07 -20.17
C ARG A 180 -3.69 8.44 -19.75
N LYS A 181 -2.56 9.09 -20.07
CA LYS A 181 -1.26 8.68 -19.56
C LYS A 181 -1.45 8.53 -18.07
N PRO A 182 -1.10 7.38 -17.47
CA PRO A 182 -1.19 7.22 -16.04
C PRO A 182 -0.45 8.40 -15.43
N LEU A 183 -1.18 9.34 -14.83
CA LEU A 183 -0.56 10.46 -14.13
C LEU A 183 0.36 9.82 -13.09
N GLU A 184 1.66 10.11 -13.18
CA GLU A 184 2.64 9.78 -12.16
C GLU A 184 2.25 10.56 -10.90
N GLY A 185 1.28 10.02 -10.17
CA GLY A 185 0.92 10.50 -8.85
C GLY A 185 2.13 10.40 -7.94
N LYS A 186 2.23 11.33 -6.98
CA LYS A 186 3.28 11.26 -5.97
C LYS A 186 3.28 9.88 -5.33
N ASP A 187 4.47 9.32 -5.14
CA ASP A 187 4.60 8.03 -4.50
C ASP A 187 4.12 8.11 -3.04
N VAL A 188 2.90 7.62 -2.81
CA VAL A 188 2.24 7.55 -1.51
C VAL A 188 3.10 6.80 -0.48
N GLY A 189 3.91 5.84 -0.91
CA GLY A 189 4.80 5.09 -0.04
C GLY A 189 5.98 5.88 0.49
N ALA A 190 6.27 7.07 -0.06
CA ALA A 190 7.34 7.94 0.42
C ALA A 190 7.06 8.55 1.82
N VAL A 191 5.79 8.62 2.22
CA VAL A 191 5.40 9.15 3.52
C VAL A 191 5.42 8.03 4.57
N MET A 192 6.31 8.15 5.56
CA MET A 192 6.43 7.21 6.69
C MET A 192 6.64 5.74 6.24
N THR A 193 7.45 5.54 5.19
CA THR A 193 7.71 4.24 4.56
C THR A 193 8.01 3.14 5.56
N ARG A 194 8.97 3.38 6.47
CA ARG A 194 9.38 2.39 7.48
C ARG A 194 8.24 2.01 8.41
N GLN A 195 7.50 2.99 8.93
CA GLN A 195 6.40 2.76 9.86
C GLN A 195 5.27 1.97 9.19
N ARG A 196 4.94 2.29 7.93
CA ARG A 196 3.96 1.54 7.13
C ARG A 196 4.36 0.09 6.96
N ILE A 197 5.62 -0.17 6.58
CA ILE A 197 6.13 -1.53 6.42
C ILE A 197 6.04 -2.31 7.74
N CYS A 198 6.52 -1.73 8.85
CA CYS A 198 6.50 -2.38 10.15
C CYS A 198 5.09 -2.64 10.67
N ALA A 199 4.19 -1.64 10.61
CA ALA A 199 2.84 -1.78 11.11
C ALA A 199 2.07 -2.81 10.29
N TRP A 200 2.15 -2.72 8.95
CA TRP A 200 1.48 -3.66 8.05
C TRP A 200 1.98 -5.09 8.28
N SER A 201 3.29 -5.29 8.41
CA SER A 201 3.86 -6.64 8.57
C SER A 201 3.44 -7.28 9.90
N ARG A 202 3.45 -6.51 11.00
CA ARG A 202 2.99 -6.99 12.31
C ARG A 202 1.51 -7.32 12.31
N CYS A 203 0.67 -6.48 11.71
CA CYS A 203 -0.75 -6.75 11.56
C CYS A 203 -0.99 -8.05 10.78
N MET A 204 -0.36 -8.17 9.59
CA MET A 204 -0.50 -9.36 8.75
C MET A 204 0.03 -10.63 9.41
N ALA A 205 1.14 -10.56 10.14
CA ALA A 205 1.68 -11.70 10.89
C ALA A 205 0.68 -12.19 11.95
N ARG A 206 0.12 -11.28 12.74
CA ARG A 206 -0.82 -11.65 13.81
C ARG A 206 -2.18 -12.11 13.31
N MET A 207 -2.61 -11.58 12.17
CA MET A 207 -3.83 -12.02 11.50
C MET A 207 -3.65 -13.34 10.74
N GLY A 208 -2.47 -13.96 10.79
CA GLY A 208 -2.16 -15.21 10.09
C GLY A 208 -1.92 -15.06 8.58
N GLY A 209 -1.92 -13.83 8.08
CA GLY A 209 -1.68 -13.53 6.66
C GLY A 209 -0.29 -13.93 6.19
N LEU A 210 0.70 -13.96 7.10
CA LEU A 210 2.09 -14.37 6.82
C LEU A 210 2.42 -15.80 7.27
N ASN A 211 1.41 -16.64 7.55
CA ASN A 211 1.63 -18.01 8.01
C ASN A 211 2.37 -18.84 6.94
N PRO A 212 3.44 -19.56 7.31
CA PRO A 212 4.29 -20.31 6.38
C PRO A 212 3.73 -21.71 6.02
N GLU A 213 2.48 -22.03 6.35
CA GLU A 213 1.90 -23.35 6.07
C GLU A 213 1.63 -23.53 4.57
N GLY A 214 2.68 -23.92 3.83
CA GLY A 214 2.62 -24.44 2.46
C GLY A 214 2.83 -23.42 1.34
N ASP A 215 2.48 -22.15 1.57
CA ASP A 215 2.50 -21.12 0.53
C ASP A 215 3.60 -20.07 0.75
N THR A 216 4.20 -19.61 -0.35
CA THR A 216 5.21 -18.55 -0.32
C THR A 216 4.55 -17.19 -0.53
N PRO A 217 4.65 -16.25 0.42
CA PRO A 217 4.16 -14.90 0.21
C PRO A 217 5.08 -14.15 -0.77
N LEU A 218 4.48 -13.63 -1.84
CA LEU A 218 5.10 -12.67 -2.75
C LEU A 218 4.48 -11.29 -2.48
N PHE A 219 5.27 -10.39 -1.89
CA PHE A 219 4.83 -9.04 -1.53
C PHE A 219 4.90 -8.15 -2.77
N MET A 220 3.76 -7.61 -3.19
CA MET A 220 3.65 -6.74 -4.36
C MET A 220 3.50 -5.29 -3.93
N THR A 221 4.25 -4.40 -4.55
CA THR A 221 4.12 -2.96 -4.33
C THR A 221 4.15 -2.21 -5.65
N SER A 222 3.52 -1.03 -5.68
CA SER A 222 3.60 -0.06 -6.78
C SER A 222 4.44 1.17 -6.42
N SER A 223 5.11 1.14 -5.26
CA SER A 223 5.87 2.25 -4.69
C SER A 223 7.36 2.02 -4.82
N ASP A 224 8.06 2.93 -5.50
CA ASP A 224 9.53 2.92 -5.53
C ASP A 224 10.09 3.20 -4.14
N ALA A 225 9.50 4.11 -3.38
CA ALA A 225 9.99 4.48 -2.06
C ALA A 225 10.01 3.26 -1.12
N VAL A 226 8.97 2.43 -1.17
CA VAL A 226 8.92 1.16 -0.43
C VAL A 226 10.00 0.20 -0.92
N PHE A 227 10.11 0.01 -2.24
CA PHE A 227 11.06 -0.94 -2.81
C PHE A 227 12.52 -0.53 -2.53
N ASN A 228 12.87 0.72 -2.83
CA ASN A 228 14.18 1.31 -2.58
C ASN A 228 14.54 1.33 -1.09
N TYR A 229 13.56 1.54 -0.21
CA TYR A 229 13.77 1.42 1.24
C TYR A 229 14.23 0.01 1.61
N LEU A 230 13.59 -1.03 1.07
CA LEU A 230 14.00 -2.41 1.33
C LEU A 230 15.39 -2.72 0.77
N GLU A 231 15.67 -2.31 -0.46
CA GLU A 231 17.00 -2.50 -1.08
C GLU A 231 18.12 -1.79 -0.30
N SER A 232 17.87 -0.58 0.18
CA SER A 232 18.88 0.22 0.88
C SER A 232 19.12 -0.24 2.33
N ASN A 233 18.14 -0.86 2.97
CA ASN A 233 18.20 -1.24 4.38
C ASN A 233 18.48 -2.73 4.61
N CYS A 234 18.50 -3.55 3.56
CA CYS A 234 18.79 -4.98 3.66
C CYS A 234 20.15 -5.30 3.05
N LYS A 235 20.95 -6.13 3.73
CA LYS A 235 22.31 -6.48 3.29
C LYS A 235 22.34 -7.58 2.24
N ASP A 236 21.42 -8.54 2.35
CA ASP A 236 21.38 -9.72 1.48
C ASP A 236 20.20 -9.59 0.50
N VAL A 237 20.45 -8.90 -0.61
CA VAL A 237 19.46 -8.67 -1.68
C VAL A 237 19.95 -9.33 -2.95
N VAL A 238 19.11 -10.18 -3.54
CA VAL A 238 19.35 -10.80 -4.86
C VAL A 238 18.28 -10.30 -5.82
N ASN A 239 18.70 -9.59 -6.85
CA ASN A 239 17.82 -9.25 -7.97
C ASN A 239 17.54 -10.53 -8.78
N ALA A 240 16.30 -11.00 -8.74
CA ALA A 240 15.85 -12.20 -9.45
C ALA A 240 15.24 -11.87 -10.81
N LEU A 241 14.64 -10.68 -10.97
CA LEU A 241 14.05 -10.21 -12.21
C LEU A 241 14.08 -8.68 -12.25
N ASP A 242 14.53 -8.09 -13.36
CA ASP A 242 14.41 -6.65 -13.59
C ASP A 242 14.09 -6.42 -15.07
N ILE A 243 12.84 -6.05 -15.35
CA ILE A 243 12.34 -5.79 -16.68
C ILE A 243 11.74 -4.39 -16.70
N ASP A 244 12.44 -3.47 -17.36
CA ASP A 244 12.01 -2.09 -17.45
C ASP A 244 10.81 -1.87 -18.38
N ARG A 245 10.63 -2.75 -19.36
CA ARG A 245 9.54 -2.65 -20.33
C ARG A 245 9.09 -4.04 -20.78
N ILE A 246 7.92 -4.44 -20.32
CA ILE A 246 7.19 -5.62 -20.78
C ILE A 246 5.86 -5.16 -21.39
N LYS A 247 5.46 -5.71 -22.54
CA LYS A 247 4.11 -5.46 -23.06
C LYS A 247 3.08 -6.14 -22.15
N VAL A 248 2.03 -5.42 -21.81
CA VAL A 248 0.94 -5.91 -20.97
C VAL A 248 -0.41 -5.66 -21.64
N HIS A 249 -1.43 -6.43 -21.26
CA HIS A 249 -2.75 -6.34 -21.88
C HIS A 249 -3.74 -5.55 -21.04
N GLU A 250 -4.52 -4.71 -21.71
CA GLU A 250 -5.57 -3.90 -21.13
C GLU A 250 -6.71 -4.71 -20.52
N ASN A 251 -7.45 -4.07 -19.62
CA ASN A 251 -8.73 -4.56 -19.15
C ASN A 251 -9.71 -4.73 -20.32
N GLY A 252 -10.05 -5.99 -20.63
CA GLY A 252 -10.98 -6.34 -21.71
C GLY A 252 -10.35 -7.00 -22.93
N CYS A 253 -9.01 -7.04 -23.02
CA CYS A 253 -8.33 -7.82 -24.06
C CYS A 253 -8.55 -9.32 -23.84
N GLY A 254 -8.91 -10.05 -24.90
CA GLY A 254 -9.16 -11.49 -24.86
C GLY A 254 -7.92 -12.31 -24.46
N ASN A 255 -6.73 -11.82 -24.80
CA ASN A 255 -5.46 -12.50 -24.52
C ASN A 255 -4.96 -12.27 -23.09
N LYS A 256 -5.57 -11.34 -22.34
CA LYS A 256 -5.09 -10.94 -21.02
C LYS A 256 -4.99 -12.10 -20.04
N SER A 257 -6.01 -12.95 -19.99
CA SER A 257 -6.05 -14.06 -19.02
C SER A 257 -4.93 -15.06 -19.26
N GLU A 258 -4.69 -15.43 -20.52
CA GLU A 258 -3.63 -16.36 -20.89
C GLU A 258 -2.25 -15.77 -20.61
N TRP A 259 -2.03 -14.50 -20.98
CA TRP A 259 -0.79 -13.80 -20.67
C TRP A 259 -0.52 -13.74 -19.17
N GLN A 260 -1.54 -13.46 -18.36
CA GLN A 260 -1.40 -13.41 -16.90
C GLN A 260 -1.03 -14.78 -16.31
N ASP A 261 -1.55 -15.88 -16.87
CA ASP A 261 -1.17 -17.24 -16.45
C ASP A 261 0.30 -17.52 -16.79
N GLN A 262 0.71 -17.25 -18.03
CA GLN A 262 2.09 -17.44 -18.47
C GLN A 262 3.07 -16.59 -17.65
N PHE A 263 2.69 -15.35 -17.35
CA PHE A 263 3.47 -14.44 -16.53
C PHE A 263 3.57 -14.90 -15.07
N PHE A 264 2.47 -15.37 -14.48
CA PHE A 264 2.46 -15.90 -13.13
C PHE A 264 3.29 -17.19 -13.00
N ASP A 265 3.23 -18.07 -14.00
CA ASP A 265 4.08 -19.26 -14.09
C ASP A 265 5.56 -18.89 -14.18
N TYR A 266 5.89 -17.89 -14.99
CA TYR A 266 7.25 -17.36 -15.10
C TYR A 266 7.76 -16.82 -13.75
N LEU A 267 6.95 -16.01 -13.06
CA LEU A 267 7.28 -15.51 -11.73
C LEU A 267 7.44 -16.63 -10.70
N THR A 268 6.60 -17.66 -10.79
CA THR A 268 6.69 -18.83 -9.90
C THR A 268 8.01 -19.56 -10.05
N ARG A 269 8.47 -19.74 -11.30
CA ARG A 269 9.80 -20.33 -11.57
C ARG A 269 10.92 -19.43 -11.04
N ALA A 270 10.78 -18.10 -11.16
CA ALA A 270 11.78 -17.14 -10.68
C ALA A 270 11.93 -17.22 -9.15
N VAL A 271 10.81 -17.29 -8.43
CA VAL A 271 10.78 -17.48 -6.97
C VAL A 271 11.40 -18.82 -6.55
N GLN A 272 11.21 -19.87 -7.34
CA GLN A 272 11.80 -21.20 -7.09
C GLN A 272 13.29 -21.29 -7.44
N GLY A 273 13.89 -20.25 -8.05
CA GLY A 273 15.29 -20.26 -8.48
C GLY A 273 15.58 -21.17 -9.67
N VAL A 274 14.54 -21.59 -10.41
CA VAL A 274 14.64 -22.54 -11.54
C VAL A 274 14.89 -21.82 -12.87
N VAL A 275 14.86 -20.49 -12.89
CA VAL A 275 14.95 -19.71 -14.14
C VAL A 275 16.39 -19.69 -14.66
N SER A 276 16.61 -20.37 -15.78
CA SER A 276 17.69 -20.04 -16.71
C SER A 276 17.56 -18.57 -17.09
N ARG A 277 18.66 -17.80 -17.10
CA ARG A 277 18.72 -16.36 -17.49
C ARG A 277 18.24 -16.05 -18.93
N GLU A 278 17.60 -17.00 -19.59
CA GLU A 278 16.99 -16.82 -20.91
C GLU A 278 15.62 -16.15 -20.74
N ASN A 279 15.55 -14.92 -21.27
CA ASN A 279 14.39 -14.02 -21.28
C ASN A 279 13.24 -14.56 -22.15
N GLN A 280 12.69 -15.74 -21.85
CA GLN A 280 11.46 -16.24 -22.46
C GLN A 280 10.25 -15.60 -21.77
N LEU A 281 10.13 -14.28 -21.91
CA LEU A 281 8.89 -13.59 -21.58
C LEU A 281 7.82 -13.98 -22.61
N PRO A 282 6.54 -13.97 -22.23
CA PRO A 282 5.44 -14.11 -23.20
C PRO A 282 5.61 -13.09 -24.33
N GLU A 283 5.83 -13.55 -25.56
CA GLU A 283 5.86 -12.66 -26.72
C GLU A 283 4.44 -12.20 -27.03
N VAL A 284 4.21 -10.89 -26.88
CA VAL A 284 2.91 -10.27 -27.14
C VAL A 284 2.92 -9.64 -28.53
N ASN A 285 2.40 -10.38 -29.51
CA ASN A 285 2.19 -9.94 -30.89
C ASN A 285 0.76 -9.41 -31.10
N ASP A 286 0.32 -8.48 -30.26
CA ASP A 286 -0.95 -7.77 -30.48
C ASP A 286 -0.77 -6.24 -30.49
N ASN A 287 -1.86 -5.55 -30.84
CA ASN A 287 -1.94 -4.09 -30.95
C ASN A 287 -2.08 -3.40 -29.59
N CYS A 288 -1.97 -4.09 -28.45
CA CYS A 288 -2.01 -3.44 -27.15
C CYS A 288 -0.80 -2.51 -26.99
N SER A 289 -1.07 -1.26 -26.60
CA SER A 289 -0.05 -0.20 -26.45
C SER A 289 0.59 -0.18 -25.06
N PHE A 290 -0.02 -0.82 -24.06
CA PHE A 290 0.43 -0.74 -22.68
C PHE A 290 1.75 -1.44 -22.45
N SER A 291 2.62 -0.76 -21.71
CA SER A 291 3.83 -1.36 -21.20
C SER A 291 3.85 -1.32 -19.68
N GLY A 292 4.62 -2.22 -19.11
CA GLY A 292 4.79 -2.37 -17.68
C GLY A 292 6.25 -2.47 -17.31
N GLN A 293 6.55 -2.19 -16.05
CA GLN A 293 7.83 -2.48 -15.42
C GLN A 293 7.60 -3.47 -14.29
N ILE A 294 8.50 -4.45 -14.18
CA ILE A 294 8.54 -5.38 -13.06
C ILE A 294 9.96 -5.52 -12.51
N LYS A 295 10.09 -5.47 -11.18
CA LYS A 295 11.32 -5.83 -10.48
C LYS A 295 11.02 -6.81 -9.36
N LEU A 296 11.69 -7.95 -9.35
CA LEU A 296 11.60 -8.97 -8.30
C LEU A 296 12.94 -9.07 -7.59
N CYS A 297 12.93 -8.78 -6.30
CA CYS A 297 14.10 -8.95 -5.44
C CYS A 297 13.80 -9.98 -4.33
N VAL A 298 14.80 -10.82 -4.06
CA VAL A 298 14.81 -11.77 -2.95
C VAL A 298 15.63 -11.18 -1.82
N PHE A 299 14.99 -10.96 -0.69
CA PHE A 299 15.59 -10.42 0.51
C PHE A 299 15.83 -11.57 1.49
N SER A 300 17.06 -11.68 1.97
CA SER A 300 17.46 -12.68 2.97
C SER A 300 18.04 -12.00 4.21
N GLY A 301 18.17 -12.76 5.29
CA GLY A 301 18.86 -12.32 6.50
C GLY A 301 17.93 -11.91 7.65
N ASN A 302 18.51 -11.79 8.84
CA ASN A 302 17.75 -11.60 10.08
C ASN A 302 17.05 -10.24 10.14
N ASP A 303 17.60 -9.20 9.51
CA ASP A 303 17.06 -7.85 9.59
C ASP A 303 15.73 -7.73 8.84
N ILE A 304 15.62 -8.31 7.64
CA ILE A 304 14.35 -8.36 6.88
C ILE A 304 13.33 -9.28 7.57
N CYS A 305 13.76 -10.42 8.12
CA CYS A 305 12.87 -11.34 8.83
C CYS A 305 12.26 -10.65 10.06
N LYS A 306 13.07 -9.88 10.81
CA LYS A 306 12.58 -9.05 11.93
C LYS A 306 11.65 -7.94 11.46
N LEU A 307 11.95 -7.28 10.33
CA LEU A 307 11.12 -6.21 9.78
C LEU A 307 9.72 -6.73 9.39
N PHE A 308 9.64 -7.92 8.81
CA PHE A 308 8.38 -8.53 8.39
C PHE A 308 7.72 -9.39 9.47
N ASN A 309 8.35 -9.54 10.64
CA ASN A 309 7.97 -10.52 11.66
C ASN A 309 7.69 -11.90 11.06
N TYR A 310 8.53 -12.30 10.10
CA TYR A 310 8.37 -13.48 9.27
C TYR A 310 9.47 -14.48 9.59
N SER A 311 9.08 -15.73 9.89
CA SER A 311 10.00 -16.80 10.27
C SER A 311 10.60 -17.54 9.07
N GLY A 312 10.16 -17.22 7.85
CA GLY A 312 10.73 -17.78 6.64
C GLY A 312 12.14 -17.23 6.35
N LYS A 313 12.93 -18.02 5.61
CA LYS A 313 14.34 -17.71 5.34
C LYS A 313 14.54 -16.60 4.30
N GLN A 314 13.52 -16.35 3.47
CA GLN A 314 13.58 -15.44 2.33
C GLN A 314 12.23 -14.73 2.15
N ILE A 315 12.31 -13.47 1.72
CA ILE A 315 11.16 -12.62 1.43
C ILE A 315 11.25 -12.19 -0.03
N PHE A 316 10.18 -12.41 -0.78
CA PHE A 316 10.11 -12.05 -2.19
C PHE A 316 9.28 -10.77 -2.33
N VAL A 317 9.88 -9.72 -2.91
CA VAL A 317 9.17 -8.46 -3.14
C VAL A 317 9.20 -8.11 -4.62
N CYS A 318 8.04 -7.80 -5.16
CA CYS A 318 7.79 -7.47 -6.54
C CYS A 318 7.29 -6.02 -6.67
N LEU A 319 8.08 -5.16 -7.32
CA LEU A 319 7.65 -3.84 -7.77
C LEU A 319 6.97 -3.97 -9.12
N ILE A 320 5.75 -3.44 -9.25
CA ILE A 320 5.00 -3.40 -10.50
C ILE A 320 4.54 -1.98 -10.83
N LYS A 321 4.65 -1.60 -12.11
CA LYS A 321 4.19 -0.31 -12.62
C LYS A 321 3.68 -0.43 -14.04
N LEU A 322 2.70 0.40 -14.40
CA LEU A 322 2.34 0.65 -15.79
C LEU A 322 3.11 1.87 -16.31
N LYS A 323 3.53 1.80 -17.57
CA LYS A 323 4.24 2.83 -18.33
C LYS A 323 3.51 3.11 -19.63
#